data_AF-A0A2R3QEK5-F1
#
_entry.id   AF-A0A2R3QEK5-F1
#
_cell.length_a   1.000
_cell.length_b   1.000
_cell.length_c   1.000
_cell.angle_alpha   90.00
_cell.angle_beta   90.00
_cell.angle_gamma   90.00
#
_symmetry.space_group_name_H-M   'P 1'
#
loop_
_entity.id
_entity.type
_entity.pdbx_description
1 polymer ?
#
loop_
_entity_poly.entity_id
_entity_poly.type
_entity_poly.pdbx_seq_one_letter_code
_entity_poly.pdbx_strand_id
1 'polypeptide(L)'
;MPQTFPLPAQHPERAVLHNEVHARPPEALSAPLALTHIVMWTDASEREASRAHLAALLRDLHQSPPDAQCIHLRVDLGAWRLRWELHTEFVTWTFTAALPAAQWDEREPEPAITAVPRDWLARLPGRTLSALHLWVLPAASVPEGSHLVRRMLREGNLIASTVADGYGELYTDFCIHADGYSRMLLVAGSLTPRRLGRLVLRLLEIETYRMAAMLGLPAARAAGRELALAEAELAALAEAIRSASRNDEPALLDRLTRLAGKVESQYAATHSRFSASRAYFELLDKRIQDIAESRLAGMQTVREFMDRRLSPARATCEWATRRQDALSQRVSRISSLLRTRVEIEQQQSSQALLTTMNQRQDMQLKLQATVEGLSVAAITYYIVGLVSYLAKGAQALGWPLAPETTAALAIPVVALSVWWSLRRLHRRMFATSAH
;
A
#
# COMPACT_ATOMS: atom_id res chain seq x y z
N MET A 1 -29.35 -31.27 37.21
CA MET A 1 -28.14 -30.42 37.21
C MET A 1 -27.19 -31.00 36.17
N PRO A 2 -26.82 -30.29 35.09
CA PRO A 2 -25.80 -30.78 34.19
C PRO A 2 -24.48 -30.97 34.98
N GLN A 3 -23.84 -32.13 34.85
CA GLN A 3 -22.53 -32.38 35.45
C GLN A 3 -21.51 -31.45 34.79
N THR A 4 -20.99 -30.48 35.53
CA THR A 4 -19.90 -29.61 35.08
C THR A 4 -18.58 -30.34 35.30
N PHE A 5 -17.96 -30.82 34.23
CA PHE A 5 -16.61 -31.35 34.28
C PHE A 5 -15.62 -30.19 34.39
N PRO A 6 -14.70 -30.18 35.38
CA PRO A 6 -13.71 -29.12 35.50
C PRO A 6 -12.75 -29.19 34.32
N LEU A 7 -12.60 -28.07 33.61
CA LEU A 7 -11.59 -27.93 32.58
C LEU A 7 -10.28 -27.39 33.21
N PRO A 8 -9.10 -27.79 32.71
CA PRO A 8 -7.83 -27.16 33.05
C PRO A 8 -7.80 -25.66 32.72
N ALA A 9 -6.73 -24.97 33.13
CA ALA A 9 -6.52 -23.55 32.83
C ALA A 9 -6.76 -23.25 31.34
N GLN A 10 -7.68 -22.33 31.09
CA GLN A 10 -8.09 -21.96 29.72
C GLN A 10 -7.17 -20.89 29.15
N HIS A 11 -6.95 -20.96 27.84
CA HIS A 11 -6.34 -19.84 27.12
C HIS A 11 -7.21 -18.59 27.29
N PRO A 12 -6.65 -17.40 27.63
CA PRO A 12 -7.43 -16.19 27.91
C PRO A 12 -8.39 -15.80 26.77
N GLU A 13 -7.98 -16.02 25.53
CA GLU A 13 -8.79 -15.67 24.35
C GLU A 13 -9.80 -16.74 23.93
N ARG A 14 -9.81 -17.94 24.54
CA ARG A 14 -10.63 -19.07 24.07
C ARG A 14 -12.11 -18.67 23.92
N ALA A 15 -12.66 -18.02 24.92
CA ALA A 15 -14.07 -17.61 24.91
C ALA A 15 -14.33 -16.52 23.87
N VAL A 16 -13.44 -15.53 23.75
CA VAL A 16 -13.55 -14.43 22.78
C VAL A 16 -13.53 -14.97 21.35
N LEU A 17 -12.53 -15.80 21.02
CA LEU A 17 -12.39 -16.40 19.68
C LEU A 17 -13.54 -17.38 19.37
N HIS A 18 -13.99 -18.17 20.34
CA HIS A 18 -15.14 -19.07 20.16
C HIS A 18 -16.41 -18.27 19.86
N ASN A 19 -16.65 -17.20 20.62
CA ASN A 19 -17.85 -16.37 20.47
C ASN A 19 -17.81 -15.53 19.18
N GLU A 20 -16.63 -15.15 18.68
CA GLU A 20 -16.50 -14.38 17.43
C GLU A 20 -17.14 -15.12 16.24
N VAL A 21 -16.92 -16.43 16.12
CA VAL A 21 -17.51 -17.26 15.05
C VAL A 21 -19.04 -17.32 15.17
N HIS A 22 -19.56 -17.21 16.39
CA HIS A 22 -20.99 -17.30 16.69
C HIS A 22 -21.68 -15.95 16.80
N ALA A 23 -20.96 -14.83 16.69
CA ALA A 23 -21.47 -13.49 16.95
C ALA A 23 -22.58 -13.06 15.96
N ARG A 24 -22.67 -13.67 14.76
CA ARG A 24 -23.60 -13.22 13.70
C ARG A 24 -24.45 -14.37 13.13
N PRO A 25 -25.30 -15.03 13.93
CA PRO A 25 -26.13 -16.12 13.44
C PRO A 25 -27.12 -15.60 12.37
N PRO A 26 -27.39 -16.35 11.29
CA PRO A 26 -28.42 -15.98 10.33
C PRO A 26 -29.78 -15.81 11.03
N GLU A 27 -30.45 -14.71 10.76
CA GLU A 27 -31.80 -14.47 11.26
C GLU A 27 -32.79 -15.41 10.58
N ALA A 28 -33.75 -15.97 11.32
CA ALA A 28 -34.85 -16.70 10.72
C ALA A 28 -35.89 -15.70 10.20
N LEU A 29 -36.25 -15.79 8.92
CA LEU A 29 -37.23 -14.90 8.28
C LEU A 29 -38.42 -15.70 7.76
N SER A 30 -39.60 -15.09 7.78
CA SER A 30 -40.84 -15.69 7.28
C SER A 30 -41.53 -14.72 6.31
N ALA A 31 -41.80 -15.17 5.08
CA ALA A 31 -42.54 -14.40 4.09
C ALA A 31 -44.05 -14.36 4.41
N PRO A 32 -44.80 -13.31 4.02
CA PRO A 32 -44.34 -12.15 3.26
C PRO A 32 -43.67 -11.06 4.13
N LEU A 33 -42.57 -10.49 3.64
CA LEU A 33 -41.88 -9.37 4.30
C LEU A 33 -41.21 -8.44 3.29
N ALA A 34 -40.97 -7.20 3.72
CA ALA A 34 -40.15 -6.23 3.01
C ALA A 34 -38.87 -5.96 3.80
N LEU A 35 -37.79 -5.68 3.08
CA LEU A 35 -36.55 -5.16 3.64
C LEU A 35 -36.14 -3.88 2.93
N THR A 36 -35.53 -2.98 3.67
CA THR A 36 -34.76 -1.86 3.11
C THR A 36 -33.36 -1.90 3.68
N HIS A 37 -32.38 -2.01 2.79
CA HIS A 37 -30.97 -2.11 3.13
C HIS A 37 -30.22 -0.89 2.63
N ILE A 38 -29.55 -0.18 3.52
CA ILE A 38 -28.79 1.03 3.21
C ILE A 38 -27.35 0.83 3.66
N VAL A 39 -26.43 1.05 2.74
CA VAL A 39 -24.98 1.00 2.97
C VAL A 39 -24.47 2.42 3.01
N MET A 40 -24.01 2.86 4.18
CA MET A 40 -23.39 4.17 4.36
C MET A 40 -21.87 3.99 4.32
N TRP A 41 -21.22 4.60 3.33
CA TRP A 41 -19.77 4.69 3.28
C TRP A 41 -19.30 5.71 4.32
N THR A 42 -18.35 5.30 5.17
CA THR A 42 -18.03 6.05 6.40
C THR A 42 -16.54 6.06 6.70
N ASP A 43 -16.02 7.19 7.16
CA ASP A 43 -14.72 7.26 7.81
C ASP A 43 -14.76 6.79 9.28
N ALA A 44 -13.67 6.97 10.04
CA ALA A 44 -13.62 6.57 11.45
C ALA A 44 -14.56 7.39 12.35
N SER A 45 -14.68 8.70 12.10
CA SER A 45 -15.54 9.59 12.88
C SER A 45 -17.02 9.34 12.59
N GLU A 46 -17.36 9.09 11.31
CA GLU A 46 -18.73 8.78 10.89
C GLU A 46 -19.19 7.42 11.40
N ARG A 47 -18.27 6.45 11.56
CA ARG A 47 -18.57 5.18 12.23
C ARG A 47 -18.92 5.36 13.70
N GLU A 48 -18.22 6.22 14.42
CA GLU A 48 -18.60 6.56 15.80
C GLU A 48 -19.93 7.31 15.85
N ALA A 49 -20.13 8.27 14.95
CA ALA A 49 -21.39 8.99 14.81
C ALA A 49 -22.56 8.04 14.52
N SER A 50 -22.33 6.97 13.73
CA SER A 50 -23.36 5.96 13.42
C SER A 50 -23.83 5.19 14.67
N ARG A 51 -22.91 4.87 15.61
CA ARG A 51 -23.25 4.27 16.90
C ARG A 51 -24.06 5.25 17.75
N ALA A 52 -23.62 6.51 17.83
CA ALA A 52 -24.35 7.54 18.57
C ALA A 52 -25.76 7.78 17.99
N HIS A 53 -25.90 7.74 16.66
CA HIS A 53 -27.18 7.87 15.95
C HIS A 53 -28.13 6.70 16.21
N LEU A 54 -27.60 5.48 16.24
CA LEU A 54 -28.34 4.29 16.68
C LEU A 54 -28.76 4.42 18.14
N ALA A 55 -27.86 4.82 19.04
CA ALA A 55 -28.15 4.98 20.45
C ALA A 55 -29.25 6.03 20.69
N ALA A 56 -29.28 7.12 19.90
CA ALA A 56 -30.34 8.12 19.96
C ALA A 56 -31.71 7.52 19.60
N LEU A 57 -31.80 6.78 18.49
CA LEU A 57 -33.02 6.08 18.10
C LEU A 57 -33.52 5.14 19.21
N LEU A 58 -32.64 4.33 19.78
CA LEU A 58 -33.01 3.38 20.82
C LEU A 58 -33.50 4.09 22.08
N ARG A 59 -32.86 5.19 22.49
CA ARG A 59 -33.33 5.99 23.62
C ARG A 59 -34.72 6.58 23.37
N ASP A 60 -34.95 7.15 22.19
CA ASP A 60 -36.25 7.73 21.80
C ASP A 60 -37.36 6.68 21.77
N LEU A 61 -37.01 5.42 21.52
CA LEU A 61 -37.90 4.26 21.54
C LEU A 61 -37.87 3.47 22.87
N HIS A 62 -37.27 4.03 23.92
CA HIS A 62 -37.16 3.44 25.25
C HIS A 62 -36.50 2.04 25.29
N GLN A 63 -35.54 1.79 24.40
CA GLN A 63 -34.71 0.60 24.31
C GLN A 63 -33.30 0.84 24.89
N SER A 64 -32.61 -0.22 25.27
CA SER A 64 -31.23 -0.15 25.74
C SER A 64 -30.28 0.30 24.61
N PRO A 65 -29.39 1.29 24.85
CA PRO A 65 -28.41 1.71 23.85
C PRO A 65 -27.36 0.61 23.60
N PRO A 66 -26.68 0.62 22.43
CA PRO A 66 -25.59 -0.30 22.17
C PRO A 66 -24.38 -0.02 23.07
N ASP A 67 -23.61 -1.06 23.40
CA ASP A 67 -22.32 -0.93 24.09
C ASP A 67 -21.31 -0.12 23.25
N ALA A 68 -20.35 0.52 23.91
CA ALA A 68 -19.33 1.35 23.24
C ALA A 68 -18.48 0.56 22.21
N GLN A 69 -18.29 -0.74 22.41
CA GLN A 69 -17.55 -1.63 21.51
C GLN A 69 -18.47 -2.41 20.55
N CYS A 70 -19.77 -2.12 20.54
CA CYS A 70 -20.73 -2.80 19.68
C CYS A 70 -20.40 -2.57 18.19
N ILE A 71 -20.25 -3.67 17.45
CA ILE A 71 -20.03 -3.67 16.00
C ILE A 71 -21.21 -4.25 15.22
N HIS A 72 -22.21 -4.81 15.91
CA HIS A 72 -23.44 -5.29 15.31
C HIS A 72 -24.56 -5.27 16.35
N LEU A 73 -25.76 -4.89 15.94
CA LEU A 73 -26.95 -4.90 16.79
C LEU A 73 -28.15 -5.37 15.97
N ARG A 74 -29.03 -6.14 16.62
CA ARG A 74 -30.37 -6.42 16.14
C ARG A 74 -31.37 -6.03 17.20
N VAL A 75 -32.41 -5.31 16.80
CA VAL A 75 -33.48 -4.89 17.69
C VAL A 75 -34.83 -5.05 17.00
N ASP A 76 -35.81 -5.51 17.76
CA ASP A 76 -37.20 -5.53 17.36
C ASP A 76 -37.90 -4.30 17.93
N LEU A 77 -38.48 -3.48 17.05
CA LEU A 77 -39.14 -2.20 17.37
C LEU A 77 -40.65 -2.29 17.10
N GLY A 78 -41.19 -3.52 17.07
CA GLY A 78 -42.61 -3.80 16.88
C GLY A 78 -43.01 -3.82 15.41
N ALA A 79 -43.31 -2.65 14.84
CA ALA A 79 -43.75 -2.57 13.43
C ALA A 79 -42.65 -2.92 12.43
N TRP A 80 -41.39 -2.78 12.85
CA TRP A 80 -40.22 -3.09 12.05
C TRP A 80 -39.07 -3.54 12.95
N ARG A 81 -38.12 -4.25 12.35
CA ARG A 81 -36.89 -4.71 12.98
C ARG A 81 -35.71 -4.02 12.34
N LEU A 82 -34.70 -3.70 13.15
CA LEU A 82 -33.45 -3.09 12.68
C LEU A 82 -32.30 -4.05 12.90
N ARG A 83 -31.50 -4.24 11.85
CA ARG A 83 -30.17 -4.81 11.92
C ARG A 83 -29.16 -3.73 11.51
N TRP A 84 -28.23 -3.45 12.42
CA TRP A 84 -27.14 -2.52 12.21
C TRP A 84 -25.82 -3.28 12.28
N GLU A 85 -24.93 -3.08 11.30
CA GLU A 85 -23.60 -3.69 11.31
C GLU A 85 -22.54 -2.67 10.91
N LEU A 86 -21.47 -2.59 11.71
CA LEU A 86 -20.32 -1.75 11.49
C LEU A 86 -19.18 -2.56 10.88
N HIS A 87 -18.67 -2.06 9.77
CA HIS A 87 -17.56 -2.64 9.03
C HIS A 87 -16.37 -1.66 9.01
N THR A 88 -15.28 -2.08 8.37
CA THR A 88 -14.06 -1.28 8.29
C THR A 88 -14.25 0.02 7.50
N GLU A 89 -15.06 0.00 6.43
CA GLU A 89 -15.21 1.15 5.51
C GLU A 89 -16.66 1.65 5.36
N PHE A 90 -17.61 0.94 5.94
CA PHE A 90 -19.03 1.27 5.83
C PHE A 90 -19.84 0.76 7.02
N VAL A 91 -21.06 1.25 7.12
CA VAL A 91 -22.07 0.82 8.08
C VAL A 91 -23.31 0.41 7.31
N THR A 92 -23.91 -0.72 7.67
CA THR A 92 -25.15 -1.20 7.05
C THR A 92 -26.33 -1.04 8.00
N TRP A 93 -27.46 -0.60 7.43
CA TRP A 93 -28.74 -0.44 8.11
C TRP A 93 -29.78 -1.25 7.34
N THR A 94 -30.29 -2.31 7.97
CA THR A 94 -31.33 -3.16 7.38
C THR A 94 -32.60 -3.06 8.20
N PHE A 95 -33.62 -2.48 7.59
CA PHE A 95 -34.96 -2.38 8.15
C PHE A 95 -35.81 -3.51 7.59
N THR A 96 -36.51 -4.23 8.44
CA THR A 96 -37.36 -5.37 8.04
C THR A 96 -38.76 -5.16 8.59
N ALA A 97 -39.78 -5.22 7.72
CA ALA A 97 -41.18 -5.12 8.12
C ALA A 97 -41.97 -6.32 7.58
N ALA A 98 -42.86 -6.88 8.39
CA ALA A 98 -43.78 -7.89 7.91
C ALA A 98 -44.80 -7.26 6.96
N LEU A 99 -45.17 -7.97 5.91
CA LEU A 99 -46.22 -7.55 4.99
C LEU A 99 -47.52 -8.31 5.33
N PRO A 100 -48.69 -7.74 5.03
CA PRO A 100 -49.95 -8.47 5.16
C PRO A 100 -49.98 -9.66 4.18
N ALA A 101 -50.66 -10.73 4.58
CA ALA A 101 -50.99 -11.83 3.66
C ALA A 101 -52.02 -11.33 2.64
N ALA A 102 -51.61 -11.20 1.38
CA ALA A 102 -52.42 -10.72 0.28
C ALA A 102 -51.99 -11.40 -1.03
N GLN A 103 -52.84 -11.34 -2.06
CA GLN A 103 -52.42 -11.63 -3.43
C GLN A 103 -51.77 -10.36 -4.00
N TRP A 104 -50.55 -10.51 -4.51
CA TRP A 104 -49.75 -9.41 -5.02
C TRP A 104 -49.80 -9.38 -6.55
N ASP A 105 -50.92 -8.92 -7.10
CA ASP A 105 -51.08 -8.75 -8.55
C ASP A 105 -51.48 -7.34 -8.98
N GLU A 106 -52.17 -6.58 -8.13
CA GLU A 106 -52.64 -5.22 -8.47
C GLU A 106 -51.96 -4.09 -7.70
N ARG A 107 -51.38 -4.36 -6.53
CA ARG A 107 -50.72 -3.34 -5.70
C ARG A 107 -49.24 -3.68 -5.47
N GLU A 108 -48.37 -2.68 -5.55
CA GLU A 108 -46.98 -2.83 -5.15
C GLU A 108 -46.87 -2.94 -3.61
N PRO A 109 -46.09 -3.90 -3.09
CA PRO A 109 -45.86 -4.00 -1.65
C PRO A 109 -45.07 -2.78 -1.15
N GLU A 110 -45.50 -2.23 -0.01
CA GLU A 110 -44.82 -1.10 0.63
C GLU A 110 -43.39 -1.49 1.05
N PRO A 111 -42.39 -0.59 0.91
CA PRO A 111 -41.05 -0.83 1.41
C PRO A 111 -41.00 -0.78 2.94
N ALA A 112 -40.07 -1.51 3.54
CA ALA A 112 -39.92 -1.55 5.01
C ALA A 112 -39.65 -0.18 5.64
N ILE A 113 -39.02 0.72 4.89
CA ILE A 113 -38.65 2.05 5.35
C ILE A 113 -39.85 2.96 5.64
N THR A 114 -41.04 2.64 5.12
CA THR A 114 -42.27 3.41 5.38
C THR A 114 -42.62 3.45 6.87
N ALA A 115 -42.21 2.44 7.65
CA ALA A 115 -42.42 2.38 9.09
C ALA A 115 -41.37 3.13 9.92
N VAL A 116 -40.31 3.67 9.28
CA VAL A 116 -39.16 4.29 9.94
C VAL A 116 -39.31 5.82 9.96
N PRO A 117 -38.98 6.52 11.07
CA PRO A 117 -39.04 7.98 11.12
C PRO A 117 -38.15 8.65 10.06
N ARG A 118 -38.76 9.39 9.14
CA ARG A 118 -38.09 9.99 7.97
C ARG A 118 -36.97 10.95 8.34
N ASP A 119 -37.21 11.81 9.33
CA ASP A 119 -36.23 12.81 9.76
C ASP A 119 -34.98 12.16 10.38
N TRP A 120 -35.16 11.07 11.11
CA TRP A 120 -34.04 10.30 11.68
C TRP A 120 -33.24 9.61 10.59
N LEU A 121 -33.93 9.01 9.61
CA LEU A 121 -33.31 8.34 8.48
C LEU A 121 -32.50 9.31 7.60
N ALA A 122 -33.01 10.52 7.34
CA ALA A 122 -32.30 11.52 6.54
C ALA A 122 -30.97 11.98 7.16
N ARG A 123 -30.75 11.69 8.46
CA ARG A 123 -29.54 12.03 9.22
C ARG A 123 -28.58 10.86 9.41
N LEU A 124 -28.75 9.74 8.69
CA LEU A 124 -27.79 8.63 8.76
C LEU A 124 -26.36 9.15 8.46
N PRO A 125 -25.37 8.91 9.34
CA PRO A 125 -24.00 9.36 9.12
C PRO A 125 -23.32 8.67 7.93
N GLY A 126 -22.42 9.38 7.26
CA GLY A 126 -21.73 8.91 6.07
C GLY A 126 -22.40 9.30 4.75
N ARG A 127 -21.98 8.64 3.67
CA ARG A 127 -22.53 8.85 2.32
C ARG A 127 -23.18 7.58 1.82
N THR A 128 -24.41 7.65 1.35
CA THR A 128 -25.12 6.48 0.81
C THR A 128 -24.38 5.92 -0.40
N LEU A 129 -23.84 4.71 -0.24
CA LEU A 129 -23.16 3.96 -1.31
C LEU A 129 -24.14 3.08 -2.08
N SER A 130 -25.07 2.46 -1.37
CA SER A 130 -26.15 1.65 -1.94
C SER A 130 -27.39 1.74 -1.06
N ALA A 131 -28.55 1.67 -1.70
CA ALA A 131 -29.86 1.62 -1.06
C ALA A 131 -30.73 0.64 -1.87
N LEU A 132 -31.27 -0.38 -1.21
CA LEU A 132 -31.99 -1.50 -1.84
C LEU A 132 -33.29 -1.77 -1.10
N HIS A 133 -34.38 -1.88 -1.85
CA HIS A 133 -35.61 -2.53 -1.40
C HIS A 133 -35.63 -3.99 -1.86
N LEU A 134 -35.88 -4.90 -0.92
CA LEU A 134 -36.05 -6.32 -1.20
C LEU A 134 -37.41 -6.77 -0.66
N TRP A 135 -38.26 -7.25 -1.54
CA TRP A 135 -39.54 -7.86 -1.17
C TRP A 135 -39.43 -9.37 -1.24
N VAL A 136 -39.90 -10.05 -0.19
CA VAL A 136 -39.92 -11.50 -0.12
C VAL A 136 -41.38 -11.94 -0.03
N LEU A 137 -41.89 -12.54 -1.10
CA LEU A 137 -43.29 -12.94 -1.23
C LEU A 137 -43.40 -14.47 -1.35
N PRO A 138 -44.36 -15.13 -0.69
CA PRO A 138 -44.63 -16.55 -0.92
C PRO A 138 -45.03 -16.81 -2.38
N ALA A 139 -44.58 -17.91 -2.97
CA ALA A 139 -44.97 -18.29 -4.35
C ALA A 139 -46.49 -18.32 -4.55
N ALA A 140 -47.24 -18.83 -3.59
CA ALA A 140 -48.70 -18.87 -3.63
C ALA A 140 -49.38 -17.47 -3.65
N SER A 141 -48.64 -16.41 -3.31
CA SER A 141 -49.16 -15.03 -3.29
C SER A 141 -48.91 -14.26 -4.58
N VAL A 142 -48.15 -14.83 -5.51
CA VAL A 142 -47.81 -14.24 -6.81
C VAL A 142 -48.39 -15.15 -7.91
N PRO A 143 -49.56 -14.80 -8.49
CA PRO A 143 -50.19 -15.62 -9.53
C PRO A 143 -49.31 -15.81 -10.76
N GLU A 144 -49.48 -16.94 -11.45
CA GLU A 144 -48.85 -17.16 -12.75
C GLU A 144 -49.32 -16.09 -13.75
N GLY A 145 -48.38 -15.47 -14.46
CA GLY A 145 -48.66 -14.34 -15.35
C GLY A 145 -48.83 -12.98 -14.66
N SER A 146 -48.57 -12.89 -13.35
CA SER A 146 -48.69 -11.63 -12.61
C SER A 146 -47.91 -10.48 -13.24
N HIS A 147 -48.53 -9.29 -13.24
CA HIS A 147 -47.92 -8.07 -13.73
C HIS A 147 -47.00 -7.39 -12.71
N LEU A 148 -46.84 -7.97 -11.50
CA LEU A 148 -46.06 -7.39 -10.41
C LEU A 148 -44.62 -7.08 -10.82
N VAL A 149 -43.91 -8.05 -11.41
CA VAL A 149 -42.50 -7.92 -11.83
C VAL A 149 -42.35 -6.76 -12.83
N ARG A 150 -43.26 -6.67 -13.81
CA ARG A 150 -43.23 -5.62 -14.85
C ARG A 150 -43.49 -4.22 -14.31
N ARG A 151 -44.23 -4.10 -13.22
CA ARG A 151 -44.50 -2.79 -12.58
C ARG A 151 -43.37 -2.36 -11.67
N MET A 152 -42.81 -3.31 -10.92
CA MET A 152 -41.73 -3.02 -9.97
C MET A 152 -40.36 -2.81 -10.62
N LEU A 153 -40.11 -3.39 -11.79
CA LEU A 153 -38.80 -3.46 -12.45
C LEU A 153 -38.87 -3.03 -13.92
N ARG A 154 -37.75 -2.52 -14.43
CA ARG A 154 -37.62 -2.08 -15.83
C ARG A 154 -37.40 -3.26 -16.77
N GLU A 155 -38.33 -3.49 -17.68
CA GLU A 155 -38.33 -4.63 -18.61
C GLU A 155 -37.02 -4.76 -19.41
N GLY A 156 -36.46 -3.66 -19.92
CA GLY A 156 -35.23 -3.68 -20.74
C GLY A 156 -33.96 -4.15 -20.02
N ASN A 157 -33.96 -4.16 -18.68
CA ASN A 157 -32.83 -4.59 -17.85
C ASN A 157 -33.19 -5.75 -16.90
N LEU A 158 -34.37 -6.35 -17.08
CA LEU A 158 -34.84 -7.40 -16.20
C LEU A 158 -33.90 -8.61 -16.26
N ILE A 159 -33.45 -9.04 -15.09
CA ILE A 159 -32.77 -10.30 -14.90
C ILE A 159 -33.57 -11.16 -13.93
N ALA A 160 -33.50 -12.47 -14.15
CA ALA A 160 -34.16 -13.42 -13.27
C ALA A 160 -33.43 -14.76 -13.26
N SER A 161 -33.38 -15.37 -12.09
CA SER A 161 -32.85 -16.71 -11.89
C SER A 161 -33.64 -17.42 -10.81
N THR A 162 -33.67 -18.75 -10.89
CA THR A 162 -34.03 -19.52 -9.71
C THR A 162 -32.87 -19.47 -8.73
N VAL A 163 -33.15 -19.52 -7.44
CA VAL A 163 -32.17 -19.43 -6.35
C VAL A 163 -32.46 -20.49 -5.28
N ALA A 164 -31.48 -20.72 -4.42
CA ALA A 164 -31.52 -21.74 -3.38
C ALA A 164 -31.93 -23.10 -3.96
N ASP A 165 -31.25 -23.56 -5.02
CA ASP A 165 -31.47 -24.86 -5.65
C ASP A 165 -32.90 -25.03 -6.21
N GLY A 166 -33.48 -23.96 -6.75
CA GLY A 166 -34.83 -23.98 -7.33
C GLY A 166 -35.97 -23.72 -6.34
N TYR A 167 -35.67 -23.45 -5.07
CA TYR A 167 -36.69 -23.19 -4.03
C TYR A 167 -37.12 -21.72 -3.92
N GLY A 168 -36.64 -20.86 -4.83
CA GLY A 168 -37.14 -19.50 -4.97
C GLY A 168 -36.76 -18.92 -6.33
N GLU A 169 -37.37 -17.79 -6.67
CA GLU A 169 -37.09 -17.04 -7.89
C GLU A 169 -36.74 -15.61 -7.52
N LEU A 170 -35.62 -15.13 -8.04
CA LEU A 170 -35.14 -13.76 -7.85
C LEU A 170 -35.37 -12.97 -9.13
N TYR A 171 -35.93 -11.76 -8.97
CA TYR A 171 -36.12 -10.78 -10.03
C TYR A 171 -35.47 -9.45 -9.63
N THR A 172 -34.70 -8.84 -10.53
CA THR A 172 -34.14 -7.49 -10.32
C THR A 172 -33.77 -6.87 -11.67
N ASP A 173 -33.55 -5.56 -11.70
CA ASP A 173 -33.02 -4.83 -12.86
C ASP A 173 -31.69 -4.12 -12.56
N PHE A 174 -31.19 -4.23 -11.32
CA PHE A 174 -30.02 -3.51 -10.80
C PHE A 174 -30.02 -2.00 -11.12
N CYS A 175 -31.20 -1.40 -11.32
CA CYS A 175 -31.37 0.01 -11.60
C CYS A 175 -31.73 0.78 -10.34
N ILE A 176 -31.32 2.05 -10.27
CA ILE A 176 -31.84 2.99 -9.28
C ILE A 176 -33.19 3.52 -9.79
N HIS A 177 -34.23 3.38 -8.98
CA HIS A 177 -35.59 3.83 -9.29
C HIS A 177 -35.79 5.28 -8.84
N ALA A 178 -36.98 5.85 -9.11
CA ALA A 178 -37.27 7.27 -8.84
C ALA A 178 -37.20 7.63 -7.35
N ASP A 179 -37.39 6.64 -6.48
CA ASP A 179 -37.24 6.75 -5.02
C ASP A 179 -35.77 6.75 -4.55
N GLY A 180 -34.80 6.52 -5.46
CA GLY A 180 -33.38 6.43 -5.14
C GLY A 180 -32.90 5.05 -4.70
N TYR A 181 -33.77 4.02 -4.75
CA TYR A 181 -33.45 2.66 -4.33
C TYR A 181 -33.34 1.72 -5.53
N SER A 182 -32.44 0.75 -5.43
CA SER A 182 -32.51 -0.47 -6.26
C SER A 182 -33.59 -1.40 -5.73
N ARG A 183 -34.02 -2.35 -6.56
CA ARG A 183 -35.16 -3.21 -6.27
C ARG A 183 -34.84 -4.67 -6.55
N MET A 184 -35.21 -5.55 -5.61
CA MET A 184 -35.19 -7.00 -5.77
C MET A 184 -36.52 -7.57 -5.31
N LEU A 185 -37.07 -8.52 -6.07
CA LEU A 185 -38.23 -9.31 -5.69
C LEU A 185 -37.80 -10.77 -5.59
N LEU A 186 -37.96 -11.35 -4.41
CA LEU A 186 -37.73 -12.76 -4.14
C LEU A 186 -39.07 -13.46 -3.94
N VAL A 187 -39.44 -14.33 -4.87
CA VAL A 187 -40.57 -15.23 -4.73
C VAL A 187 -40.08 -16.50 -4.05
N ALA A 188 -40.45 -16.67 -2.78
CA ALA A 188 -40.01 -17.78 -1.95
C ALA A 188 -40.95 -18.98 -2.10
N GLY A 189 -40.40 -20.13 -2.51
CA GLY A 189 -41.07 -21.43 -2.46
C GLY A 189 -40.99 -22.04 -1.06
N SER A 190 -40.78 -23.35 -0.98
CA SER A 190 -40.69 -24.11 0.28
C SER A 190 -39.35 -23.96 1.00
N LEU A 191 -38.97 -22.73 1.34
CA LEU A 191 -37.76 -22.43 2.11
C LEU A 191 -38.03 -22.43 3.62
N THR A 192 -37.17 -23.10 4.40
CA THR A 192 -37.21 -22.97 5.87
C THR A 192 -36.80 -21.56 6.29
N PRO A 193 -37.29 -21.03 7.43
CA PRO A 193 -37.01 -19.66 7.84
C PRO A 193 -35.53 -19.30 7.92
N ARG A 194 -34.69 -20.25 8.36
CA ARG A 194 -33.23 -20.06 8.43
C ARG A 194 -32.57 -20.08 7.04
N ARG A 195 -33.08 -20.87 6.09
CA ARG A 195 -32.56 -20.91 4.71
C ARG A 195 -32.94 -19.64 3.98
N LEU A 196 -34.18 -19.16 4.16
CA LEU A 196 -34.63 -17.88 3.63
C LEU A 196 -33.79 -16.71 4.17
N GLY A 197 -33.58 -16.66 5.49
CA GLY A 197 -32.75 -15.60 6.08
C GLY A 197 -31.30 -15.59 5.62
N ARG A 198 -30.70 -16.78 5.37
CA ARG A 198 -29.39 -16.86 4.71
C ARG A 198 -29.45 -16.32 3.29
N LEU A 199 -30.41 -16.75 2.49
CA LEU A 199 -30.57 -16.29 1.10
C LEU A 199 -30.71 -14.76 1.04
N VAL A 200 -31.62 -14.20 1.83
CA VAL A 200 -31.83 -12.75 1.93
C VAL A 200 -30.52 -12.03 2.29
N LEU A 201 -29.79 -12.51 3.30
CA LEU A 201 -28.49 -11.92 3.65
C LEU A 201 -27.50 -11.95 2.47
N ARG A 202 -27.42 -13.06 1.72
CA ARG A 202 -26.54 -13.17 0.55
C ARG A 202 -26.94 -12.18 -0.55
N LEU A 203 -28.23 -11.97 -0.78
CA LEU A 203 -28.72 -10.98 -1.75
C LEU A 203 -28.37 -9.54 -1.36
N LEU A 204 -28.54 -9.17 -0.08
CA LEU A 204 -28.13 -7.87 0.42
C LEU A 204 -26.60 -7.66 0.31
N GLU A 205 -25.82 -8.70 0.61
CA GLU A 205 -24.36 -8.67 0.49
C GLU A 205 -23.89 -8.59 -0.97
N ILE A 206 -24.59 -9.21 -1.93
CA ILE A 206 -24.29 -9.05 -3.37
C ILE A 206 -24.34 -7.58 -3.75
N GLU A 207 -25.41 -6.88 -3.38
CA GLU A 207 -25.56 -5.46 -3.69
C GLU A 207 -24.52 -4.59 -2.98
N THR A 208 -24.26 -4.88 -1.70
CA THR A 208 -23.23 -4.19 -0.88
C THR A 208 -21.85 -4.32 -1.51
N TYR A 209 -21.40 -5.55 -1.77
CA TYR A 209 -20.05 -5.81 -2.25
C TYR A 209 -19.87 -5.41 -3.71
N ARG A 210 -20.91 -5.50 -4.55
CA ARG A 210 -20.90 -4.94 -5.90
C ARG A 210 -20.54 -3.45 -5.88
N MET A 211 -21.24 -2.67 -5.06
CA MET A 211 -21.00 -1.22 -4.99
C MET A 211 -19.67 -0.89 -4.31
N ALA A 212 -19.30 -1.58 -3.24
CA ALA A 212 -18.02 -1.39 -2.56
C ALA A 212 -16.82 -1.73 -3.44
N ALA A 213 -16.87 -2.83 -4.19
CA ALA A 213 -15.81 -3.23 -5.13
C ALA A 213 -15.62 -2.19 -6.25
N MET A 214 -16.73 -1.59 -6.72
CA MET A 214 -16.71 -0.60 -7.80
C MET A 214 -16.05 0.74 -7.42
N LEU A 215 -15.85 1.03 -6.13
CA LEU A 215 -15.08 2.20 -5.69
C LEU A 215 -13.60 2.15 -6.12
N GLY A 216 -13.08 0.96 -6.46
CA GLY A 216 -11.74 0.82 -7.03
C GLY A 216 -11.61 1.41 -8.45
N LEU A 217 -12.68 1.39 -9.25
CA LEU A 217 -12.64 1.82 -10.65
C LEU A 217 -12.25 3.30 -10.83
N PRO A 218 -12.87 4.28 -10.14
CA PRO A 218 -12.44 5.67 -10.27
C PRO A 218 -11.00 5.89 -9.81
N ALA A 219 -10.57 5.20 -8.74
CA ALA A 219 -9.18 5.24 -8.28
C ALA A 219 -8.21 4.67 -9.33
N ALA A 220 -8.57 3.57 -10.00
CA ALA A 220 -7.77 2.94 -11.05
C ALA A 220 -7.64 3.84 -12.28
N ARG A 221 -8.73 4.51 -12.69
CA ARG A 221 -8.70 5.49 -13.79
C ARG A 221 -7.84 6.71 -13.47
N ALA A 222 -7.92 7.21 -12.24
CA ALA A 222 -7.07 8.32 -11.79
C ALA A 222 -5.59 7.91 -11.77
N ALA A 223 -5.27 6.78 -11.15
CA ALA A 223 -3.92 6.23 -11.08
C ALA A 223 -3.34 5.96 -12.47
N GLY A 224 -4.13 5.41 -13.40
CA GLY A 224 -3.69 5.10 -14.76
C GLY A 224 -3.13 6.32 -15.51
N ARG A 225 -3.69 7.52 -15.29
CA ARG A 225 -3.19 8.77 -15.89
C ARG A 225 -1.84 9.17 -15.31
N GLU A 226 -1.72 9.16 -13.98
CA GLU A 226 -0.46 9.51 -13.30
C GLU A 226 0.67 8.53 -13.60
N LEU A 227 0.36 7.23 -13.68
CA LEU A 227 1.34 6.19 -14.02
C LEU A 227 1.84 6.32 -15.45
N ALA A 228 0.99 6.72 -16.40
CA ALA A 228 1.43 6.97 -17.76
C ALA A 228 2.45 8.12 -17.85
N LEU A 229 2.23 9.19 -17.09
CA LEU A 229 3.18 10.31 -17.01
C LEU A 229 4.50 9.88 -16.37
N ALA A 230 4.43 9.13 -15.27
CA ALA A 230 5.61 8.65 -14.57
C ALA A 230 6.43 7.65 -15.40
N GLU A 231 5.77 6.79 -16.20
CA GLU A 231 6.46 5.88 -17.13
C GLU A 231 7.15 6.62 -18.28
N ALA A 232 6.51 7.65 -18.83
CA ALA A 232 7.12 8.48 -19.87
C ALA A 232 8.35 9.22 -19.32
N GLU A 233 8.26 9.75 -18.10
CA GLU A 233 9.41 10.36 -17.43
C GLU A 233 10.52 9.35 -17.15
N LEU A 234 10.20 8.14 -16.70
CA LEU A 234 11.20 7.09 -16.49
C LEU A 234 11.91 6.70 -17.80
N ALA A 235 11.17 6.61 -18.90
CA ALA A 235 11.74 6.31 -20.21
C ALA A 235 12.70 7.43 -20.66
N ALA A 236 12.31 8.69 -20.47
CA ALA A 236 13.16 9.85 -20.77
C ALA A 236 14.43 9.88 -19.88
N LEU A 237 14.31 9.56 -18.59
CA LEU A 237 15.45 9.44 -17.67
C LEU A 237 16.38 8.30 -18.07
N ALA A 238 15.84 7.14 -18.43
CA ALA A 238 16.64 6.02 -18.89
C ALA A 238 17.44 6.38 -20.15
N GLU A 239 16.86 7.12 -21.09
CA GLU A 239 17.55 7.62 -22.28
C GLU A 239 18.66 8.62 -21.93
N ALA A 240 18.34 9.59 -21.07
CA ALA A 240 19.29 10.60 -20.64
C ALA A 240 20.50 9.99 -19.93
N ILE A 241 20.29 8.98 -19.06
CA ILE A 241 21.38 8.27 -18.37
C ILE A 241 22.36 7.61 -19.35
N ARG A 242 21.89 7.12 -20.52
CA ARG A 242 22.79 6.51 -21.52
C ARG A 242 23.76 7.49 -22.16
N SER A 243 23.36 8.75 -22.31
CA SER A 243 24.15 9.80 -22.98
C SER A 243 24.73 10.83 -22.00
N ALA A 244 24.45 10.69 -20.71
CA ALA A 244 24.84 11.63 -19.66
C ALA A 244 26.35 11.72 -19.47
N SER A 245 26.85 12.95 -19.37
CA SER A 245 28.19 13.24 -18.89
C SER A 245 28.23 13.25 -17.35
N ARG A 246 29.43 13.26 -16.76
CA ARG A 246 29.62 13.33 -15.30
C ARG A 246 28.88 14.50 -14.64
N ASN A 247 28.79 15.63 -15.35
CA ASN A 247 28.18 16.84 -14.80
C ASN A 247 26.64 16.75 -14.75
N ASP A 248 26.04 15.82 -15.49
CA ASP A 248 24.58 15.66 -15.58
C ASP A 248 24.05 14.69 -14.51
N GLU A 249 24.90 13.83 -13.96
CA GLU A 249 24.50 12.75 -13.04
C GLU A 249 23.79 13.23 -11.76
N PRO A 250 24.22 14.32 -11.09
CA PRO A 250 23.51 14.81 -9.91
C PRO A 250 22.06 15.25 -10.22
N ALA A 251 21.86 15.89 -11.37
CA ALA A 251 20.53 16.34 -11.81
C ALA A 251 19.64 15.16 -12.20
N LEU A 252 20.21 14.12 -12.82
CA LEU A 252 19.49 12.89 -13.16
C LEU A 252 19.09 12.11 -11.91
N LEU A 253 19.97 12.03 -10.92
CA LEU A 253 19.68 11.37 -9.64
C LEU A 253 18.55 12.08 -8.91
N ASP A 254 18.63 13.40 -8.77
CA ASP A 254 17.60 14.22 -8.15
C ASP A 254 16.22 14.06 -8.83
N ARG A 255 16.19 14.07 -10.17
CA ARG A 255 14.95 13.85 -10.93
C ARG A 255 14.41 12.43 -10.77
N LEU A 256 15.27 11.42 -10.71
CA LEU A 256 14.88 10.04 -10.45
C LEU A 256 14.36 9.83 -9.01
N THR A 257 14.98 10.48 -8.01
CA THR A 257 14.52 10.46 -6.62
C THR A 257 13.13 11.11 -6.49
N ARG A 258 12.89 12.23 -7.17
CA ARG A 258 11.54 12.83 -7.24
C ARG A 258 10.53 11.88 -7.88
N LEU A 259 10.89 11.24 -8.99
CA LEU A 259 10.02 10.28 -9.66
C LEU A 259 9.70 9.09 -8.75
N ALA A 260 10.69 8.55 -8.03
CA ALA A 260 10.48 7.50 -7.04
C ALA A 260 9.52 7.93 -5.93
N GLY A 261 9.72 9.14 -5.38
CA GLY A 261 8.81 9.71 -4.39
C GLY A 261 7.39 9.89 -4.92
N LYS A 262 7.22 10.31 -6.18
CA LYS A 262 5.90 10.44 -6.81
C LYS A 262 5.22 9.07 -6.98
N VAL A 263 5.93 8.06 -7.45
CA VAL A 263 5.40 6.70 -7.62
C VAL A 263 5.01 6.10 -6.27
N GLU A 264 5.86 6.24 -5.24
CA GLU A 264 5.59 5.73 -3.90
C GLU A 264 4.40 6.44 -3.24
N SER A 265 4.31 7.76 -3.38
CA SER A 265 3.16 8.53 -2.90
C SER A 265 1.86 8.07 -3.58
N GLN A 266 1.90 7.82 -4.89
CA GLN A 266 0.74 7.33 -5.62
C GLN A 266 0.36 5.91 -5.17
N TYR A 267 1.35 5.04 -4.95
CA TYR A 267 1.13 3.69 -4.43
C TYR A 267 0.46 3.72 -3.06
N ALA A 268 1.03 4.48 -2.11
CA ALA A 268 0.49 4.63 -0.76
C ALA A 268 -0.96 5.16 -0.76
N ALA A 269 -1.28 6.08 -1.68
CA ALA A 269 -2.63 6.64 -1.80
C ALA A 269 -3.68 5.65 -2.33
N THR A 270 -3.31 4.68 -3.18
CA THR A 270 -4.28 3.80 -3.86
C THR A 270 -4.22 2.33 -3.46
N HIS A 271 -3.13 1.88 -2.85
CA HIS A 271 -2.91 0.46 -2.54
C HIS A 271 -4.01 -0.13 -1.66
N SER A 272 -4.38 0.57 -0.58
CA SER A 272 -5.45 0.13 0.33
C SER A 272 -6.79 -0.01 -0.41
N ARG A 273 -7.13 0.95 -1.29
CA ARG A 273 -8.36 0.94 -2.09
C ARG A 273 -8.40 -0.23 -3.06
N PHE A 274 -7.31 -0.53 -3.75
CA PHE A 274 -7.24 -1.68 -4.67
C PHE A 274 -7.29 -3.01 -3.93
N SER A 275 -6.61 -3.11 -2.79
CA SER A 275 -6.67 -4.30 -1.94
C SER A 275 -8.09 -4.56 -1.43
N ALA A 276 -8.77 -3.52 -0.92
CA ALA A 276 -10.17 -3.61 -0.50
C ALA A 276 -11.11 -3.98 -1.66
N SER A 277 -10.95 -3.33 -2.82
CA SER A 277 -11.78 -3.62 -4.00
C SER A 277 -11.63 -5.08 -4.46
N ARG A 278 -10.41 -5.62 -4.46
CA ARG A 278 -10.15 -7.04 -4.75
C ARG A 278 -10.87 -7.95 -3.75
N ALA A 279 -10.74 -7.68 -2.45
CA ALA A 279 -11.41 -8.46 -1.42
C ALA A 279 -12.94 -8.41 -1.57
N TYR A 280 -13.52 -7.26 -1.94
CA TYR A 280 -14.96 -7.16 -2.20
C TYR A 280 -15.40 -7.91 -3.47
N PHE A 281 -14.61 -7.92 -4.54
CA PHE A 281 -14.90 -8.77 -5.70
C PHE A 281 -14.88 -10.27 -5.33
N GLU A 282 -13.91 -10.72 -4.53
CA GLU A 282 -13.87 -12.11 -4.06
C GLU A 282 -15.07 -12.47 -3.17
N LEU A 283 -15.47 -11.55 -2.27
CA LEU A 283 -16.67 -11.73 -1.46
C LEU A 283 -17.93 -11.79 -2.34
N LEU A 284 -18.05 -10.91 -3.32
CA LEU A 284 -19.16 -10.91 -4.28
C LEU A 284 -19.26 -12.25 -5.01
N ASP A 285 -18.15 -12.75 -5.58
CA ASP A 285 -18.11 -14.03 -6.29
C ASP A 285 -18.61 -15.19 -5.40
N LYS A 286 -18.16 -15.20 -4.14
CA LYS A 286 -18.61 -16.17 -3.14
C LYS A 286 -20.10 -16.06 -2.84
N ARG A 287 -20.64 -14.84 -2.72
CA ARG A 287 -22.08 -14.65 -2.47
C ARG A 287 -22.95 -15.07 -3.64
N ILE A 288 -22.52 -14.77 -4.87
CA ILE A 288 -23.19 -15.24 -6.10
C ILE A 288 -23.14 -16.78 -6.19
N GLN A 289 -22.08 -17.42 -5.71
CA GLN A 289 -22.04 -18.88 -5.60
C GLN A 289 -23.01 -19.40 -4.53
N ASP A 290 -23.03 -18.76 -3.35
CA ASP A 290 -23.83 -19.18 -2.19
C ASP A 290 -25.35 -19.08 -2.42
N ILE A 291 -25.83 -18.25 -3.36
CA ILE A 291 -27.26 -18.19 -3.70
C ILE A 291 -27.73 -19.41 -4.52
N ALA A 292 -26.81 -20.26 -5.01
CA ALA A 292 -27.11 -21.48 -5.77
C ALA A 292 -28.13 -21.24 -6.89
N GLU A 293 -27.81 -20.28 -7.77
CA GLU A 293 -28.73 -19.89 -8.84
C GLU A 293 -28.67 -20.80 -10.07
N SER A 294 -29.80 -20.90 -10.78
CA SER A 294 -29.85 -21.51 -12.11
C SER A 294 -30.74 -20.70 -13.06
N ARG A 295 -30.55 -20.91 -14.36
CA ARG A 295 -31.20 -20.10 -15.40
C ARG A 295 -32.72 -20.31 -15.41
N LEU A 296 -33.46 -19.20 -15.39
CA LEU A 296 -34.87 -19.17 -15.75
C LEU A 296 -34.98 -18.96 -17.27
N ALA A 297 -35.90 -19.66 -17.95
CA ALA A 297 -35.99 -19.66 -19.41
C ALA A 297 -36.08 -18.24 -20.00
N GLY A 298 -35.20 -17.93 -20.96
CA GLY A 298 -35.14 -16.60 -21.60
C GLY A 298 -34.52 -15.48 -20.75
N MET A 299 -34.12 -15.75 -19.50
CA MET A 299 -33.59 -14.74 -18.58
C MET A 299 -32.09 -14.91 -18.34
N GLN A 300 -31.43 -13.79 -18.09
CA GLN A 300 -30.03 -13.73 -17.63
C GLN A 300 -29.99 -13.90 -16.10
N THR A 301 -29.00 -14.65 -15.60
CA THR A 301 -28.80 -14.84 -14.16
C THR A 301 -28.01 -13.68 -13.52
N VAL A 302 -27.94 -13.62 -12.18
CA VAL A 302 -27.14 -12.62 -11.47
C VAL A 302 -25.67 -12.75 -11.83
N ARG A 303 -25.12 -13.97 -11.83
CA ARG A 303 -23.74 -14.25 -12.22
C ARG A 303 -23.43 -13.74 -13.62
N GLU A 304 -24.23 -14.11 -14.60
CA GLU A 304 -24.02 -13.72 -15.99
C GLU A 304 -24.08 -12.20 -16.19
N PHE A 305 -24.98 -11.53 -15.46
CA PHE A 305 -25.03 -10.08 -15.45
C PHE A 305 -23.77 -9.47 -14.83
N MET A 306 -23.37 -9.94 -13.65
CA MET A 306 -22.20 -9.44 -12.92
C MET A 306 -20.90 -9.69 -13.68
N ASP A 307 -20.68 -10.89 -14.21
CA ASP A 307 -19.48 -11.24 -14.97
C ASP A 307 -19.34 -10.30 -16.17
N ARG A 308 -20.42 -10.05 -16.92
CA ARG A 308 -20.39 -9.16 -18.09
C ARG A 308 -20.18 -7.70 -17.73
N ARG A 309 -20.75 -7.22 -16.61
CA ARG A 309 -20.76 -5.79 -16.26
C ARG A 309 -19.60 -5.37 -15.35
N LEU A 310 -19.04 -6.29 -14.56
CA LEU A 310 -18.00 -6.00 -13.58
C LEU A 310 -16.59 -6.42 -14.04
N SER A 311 -16.48 -7.40 -14.94
CA SER A 311 -15.15 -7.85 -15.44
C SER A 311 -14.28 -6.71 -15.97
N PRO A 312 -14.78 -5.73 -16.75
CA PRO A 312 -13.95 -4.62 -17.22
C PRO A 312 -13.43 -3.75 -16.06
N ALA A 313 -14.24 -3.52 -15.04
CA ALA A 313 -13.85 -2.73 -13.87
C ALA A 313 -12.79 -3.46 -13.05
N ARG A 314 -12.98 -4.77 -12.81
CA ARG A 314 -12.02 -5.64 -12.14
C ARG A 314 -10.68 -5.65 -12.87
N ALA A 315 -10.69 -5.89 -14.18
CA ALA A 315 -9.49 -5.89 -15.01
C ALA A 315 -8.75 -4.54 -14.97
N THR A 316 -9.49 -3.42 -14.93
CA THR A 316 -8.90 -2.08 -14.82
C THR A 316 -8.18 -1.89 -13.49
N CYS A 317 -8.78 -2.29 -12.37
CA CYS A 317 -8.16 -2.25 -11.05
C CYS A 317 -6.91 -3.13 -10.99
N GLU A 318 -7.00 -4.37 -11.47
CA GLU A 318 -5.87 -5.30 -11.47
C GLU A 318 -4.71 -4.82 -12.36
N TRP A 319 -5.02 -4.26 -13.53
CA TRP A 319 -4.01 -3.69 -14.41
C TRP A 319 -3.34 -2.47 -13.78
N ALA A 320 -4.09 -1.60 -13.09
CA ALA A 320 -3.51 -0.46 -12.40
C ALA A 320 -2.53 -0.92 -11.31
N THR A 321 -2.89 -1.91 -10.49
CA THR A 321 -1.99 -2.50 -9.47
C THR A 321 -0.73 -3.08 -10.11
N ARG A 322 -0.87 -3.94 -11.15
CA ARG A 322 0.30 -4.52 -11.83
C ARG A 322 1.21 -3.46 -12.43
N ARG A 323 0.64 -2.39 -12.98
CA ARG A 323 1.39 -1.28 -13.56
C ARG A 323 2.15 -0.49 -12.49
N GLN A 324 1.54 -0.26 -11.32
CA GLN A 324 2.21 0.36 -10.16
C GLN A 324 3.42 -0.46 -9.70
N ASP A 325 3.23 -1.77 -9.51
CA ASP A 325 4.30 -2.66 -9.06
C ASP A 325 5.45 -2.71 -10.07
N ALA A 326 5.13 -2.85 -11.37
CA ALA A 326 6.12 -2.87 -12.43
C ALA A 326 6.90 -1.55 -12.55
N LEU A 327 6.23 -0.41 -12.41
CA LEU A 327 6.88 0.90 -12.43
C LEU A 327 7.82 1.07 -11.22
N SER A 328 7.36 0.75 -10.02
CA SER A 328 8.17 0.82 -8.79
C SER A 328 9.45 -0.02 -8.92
N GLN A 329 9.33 -1.26 -9.41
CA GLN A 329 10.50 -2.13 -9.65
C GLN A 329 11.47 -1.55 -10.68
N ARG A 330 10.98 -0.94 -11.76
CA ARG A 330 11.83 -0.31 -12.79
C ARG A 330 12.54 0.93 -12.26
N VAL A 331 11.85 1.77 -11.49
CA VAL A 331 12.45 2.95 -10.83
C VAL A 331 13.57 2.52 -9.88
N SER A 332 13.32 1.51 -9.03
CA SER A 332 14.32 0.98 -8.10
C SER A 332 15.56 0.43 -8.82
N ARG A 333 15.35 -0.29 -9.92
CA ARG A 333 16.45 -0.82 -10.75
C ARG A 333 17.30 0.28 -11.37
N ILE A 334 16.67 1.29 -11.99
CA ILE A 334 17.40 2.40 -12.62
C ILE A 334 18.12 3.23 -11.56
N SER A 335 17.52 3.43 -10.39
CA SER A 335 18.15 4.15 -9.27
C SER A 335 19.40 3.43 -8.76
N SER A 336 19.32 2.10 -8.66
CA SER A 336 20.47 1.27 -8.26
C SER A 336 21.60 1.36 -9.28
N LEU A 337 21.29 1.29 -10.59
CA LEU A 337 22.30 1.41 -11.65
C LEU A 337 22.98 2.78 -11.67
N LEU A 338 22.21 3.86 -11.55
CA LEU A 338 22.76 5.22 -11.54
C LEU A 338 23.66 5.44 -10.31
N ARG A 339 23.22 4.98 -9.13
CA ARG A 339 24.03 5.02 -7.91
C ARG A 339 25.35 4.27 -8.07
N THR A 340 25.32 3.04 -8.59
CA THR A 340 26.55 2.25 -8.83
C THR A 340 27.49 2.94 -9.80
N ARG A 341 26.97 3.59 -10.86
CA ARG A 341 27.80 4.37 -11.79
C ARG A 341 28.48 5.54 -11.08
N VAL A 342 27.73 6.35 -10.32
CA VAL A 342 28.26 7.48 -9.55
C VAL A 342 29.34 7.02 -8.55
N GLU A 343 29.10 5.91 -7.84
CA GLU A 343 30.05 5.33 -6.88
C GLU A 343 31.36 4.92 -7.56
N ILE A 344 31.30 4.24 -8.72
CA ILE A 344 32.48 3.86 -9.51
C ILE A 344 33.23 5.11 -9.98
N GLU A 345 32.52 6.12 -10.47
CA GLU A 345 33.14 7.35 -10.96
C GLU A 345 33.84 8.14 -9.86
N GLN A 346 33.24 8.19 -8.66
CA GLN A 346 33.84 8.81 -7.48
C GLN A 346 35.08 8.04 -7.01
N GLN A 347 35.05 6.71 -7.05
CA GLN A 347 36.19 5.86 -6.72
C GLN A 347 37.35 6.08 -7.71
N GLN A 348 37.07 6.13 -9.01
CA GLN A 348 38.08 6.43 -10.04
C GLN A 348 38.69 7.82 -9.86
N SER A 349 37.88 8.84 -9.56
CA SER A 349 38.37 10.21 -9.30
C SER A 349 39.30 10.24 -8.08
N SER A 350 38.94 9.53 -7.01
CA SER A 350 39.74 9.43 -5.79
C SER A 350 41.08 8.73 -6.06
N GLN A 351 41.06 7.63 -6.84
CA GLN A 351 42.27 6.93 -7.24
C GLN A 351 43.19 7.80 -8.10
N ALA A 352 42.64 8.56 -9.06
CA ALA A 352 43.41 9.49 -9.89
C ALA A 352 44.06 10.61 -9.07
N LEU A 353 43.34 11.14 -8.08
CA LEU A 353 43.85 12.17 -7.17
C LEU A 353 44.99 11.63 -6.28
N LEU A 354 44.85 10.42 -5.74
CA LEU A 354 45.93 9.76 -4.99
C LEU A 354 47.15 9.49 -5.88
N THR A 355 46.94 9.07 -7.12
CA THR A 355 48.04 8.79 -8.07
C THR A 355 48.83 10.06 -8.40
N THR A 356 48.13 11.17 -8.67
CA THR A 356 48.79 12.47 -8.93
C THR A 356 49.48 13.03 -7.69
N MET A 357 48.95 12.80 -6.50
CA MET A 357 49.59 13.16 -5.24
C MET A 357 50.88 12.37 -5.01
N ASN A 358 50.87 11.05 -5.21
CA ASN A 358 52.04 10.19 -5.10
C ASN A 358 53.14 10.62 -6.08
N GLN A 359 52.77 10.93 -7.34
CA GLN A 359 53.73 11.42 -8.34
C GLN A 359 54.38 12.75 -7.92
N ARG A 360 53.59 13.67 -7.35
CA ARG A 360 54.12 14.94 -6.82
C ARG A 360 55.07 14.71 -5.64
N GLN A 361 54.72 13.81 -4.71
CA GLN A 361 55.59 13.45 -3.59
C GLN A 361 56.89 12.81 -4.07
N ASP A 362 56.83 11.88 -5.02
CA ASP A 362 58.02 11.28 -5.64
C ASP A 362 58.93 12.32 -6.30
N MET A 363 58.34 13.29 -6.99
CA MET A 363 59.09 14.40 -7.59
C MET A 363 59.74 15.28 -6.52
N GLN A 364 59.02 15.58 -5.44
CA GLN A 364 59.56 16.33 -4.30
C GLN A 364 60.71 15.58 -3.62
N LEU A 365 60.59 14.26 -3.45
CA LEU A 365 61.65 13.41 -2.90
C LEU A 365 62.89 13.42 -3.80
N LYS A 366 62.73 13.34 -5.13
CA LYS A 366 63.85 13.43 -6.08
C LYS A 366 64.55 14.78 -6.04
N LEU A 367 63.78 15.88 -5.99
CA LEU A 367 64.34 17.23 -5.87
C LEU A 367 65.08 17.41 -4.54
N GLN A 368 64.51 16.92 -3.44
CA GLN A 368 65.18 16.96 -2.14
C GLN A 368 66.48 16.16 -2.15
N ALA A 369 66.48 14.94 -2.70
CA ALA A 369 67.68 14.13 -2.84
C ALA A 369 68.76 14.81 -3.70
N THR A 370 68.37 15.57 -4.75
CA THR A 370 69.34 16.37 -5.52
C THR A 370 69.95 17.52 -4.72
N VAL A 371 69.17 18.19 -3.86
CA VAL A 371 69.67 19.24 -2.95
C VAL A 371 70.58 18.64 -1.87
N GLU A 372 70.23 17.46 -1.35
CA GLU A 372 71.09 16.73 -0.42
C GLU A 372 72.45 16.39 -1.06
N GLY A 373 72.47 15.98 -2.34
CA GLY A 373 73.71 15.77 -3.09
C GLY A 373 74.59 17.03 -3.19
N LEU A 374 73.98 18.20 -3.40
CA LEU A 374 74.71 19.48 -3.43
C LEU A 374 75.22 19.90 -2.05
N SER A 375 74.49 19.57 -0.98
CA SER A 375 74.88 19.90 0.40
C SER A 375 76.19 19.23 0.82
N VAL A 376 76.53 18.05 0.25
CA VAL A 376 77.82 17.37 0.49
C VAL A 376 78.98 18.28 0.11
N ALA A 377 78.90 18.96 -1.03
CA ALA A 377 79.95 19.86 -1.51
C ALA A 377 80.09 21.09 -0.59
N ALA A 378 78.96 21.71 -0.23
CA ALA A 378 78.95 22.86 0.67
C ALA A 378 79.50 22.53 2.06
N ILE A 379 79.04 21.43 2.68
CA ILE A 379 79.50 20.99 4.01
C ILE A 379 80.99 20.62 3.98
N THR A 380 81.44 19.94 2.92
CA THR A 380 82.86 19.59 2.74
C THR A 380 83.73 20.85 2.64
N TYR A 381 83.30 21.86 1.89
CA TYR A 381 84.00 23.15 1.81
C TYR A 381 84.12 23.83 3.19
N TYR A 382 83.03 23.92 3.95
CA TYR A 382 83.04 24.53 5.28
C TYR A 382 83.92 23.78 6.29
N ILE A 383 83.86 22.44 6.32
CA ILE A 383 84.68 21.63 7.22
C ILE A 383 86.16 21.75 6.87
N VAL A 384 86.52 21.67 5.59
CA VAL A 384 87.90 21.86 5.15
C VAL A 384 88.40 23.27 5.51
N GLY A 385 87.55 24.29 5.38
CA GLY A 385 87.83 25.64 5.86
C GLY A 385 88.11 25.69 7.37
N LEU A 386 87.29 25.03 8.18
CA LEU A 386 87.50 24.91 9.63
C LEU A 386 88.82 24.22 9.97
N VAL A 387 89.13 23.11 9.29
CA VAL A 387 90.39 22.37 9.45
C VAL A 387 91.58 23.26 9.10
N SER A 388 91.48 24.06 8.04
CA SER A 388 92.53 25.03 7.68
C SER A 388 92.73 26.10 8.76
N TYR A 389 91.67 26.65 9.35
CA TYR A 389 91.79 27.61 10.45
C TYR A 389 92.36 26.99 11.73
N LEU A 390 91.94 25.77 12.08
CA LEU A 390 92.51 25.00 13.18
C LEU A 390 94.00 24.72 12.96
N ALA A 391 94.39 24.34 11.75
CA ALA A 391 95.80 24.13 11.39
C ALA A 391 96.61 25.43 11.52
N LYS A 392 96.07 26.58 11.09
CA LYS A 392 96.71 27.90 11.29
C LYS A 392 96.93 28.21 12.77
N GLY A 393 95.95 27.96 13.62
CA GLY A 393 96.07 28.15 15.07
C GLY A 393 97.05 27.18 15.72
N ALA A 394 97.03 25.91 15.32
CA ALA A 394 97.92 24.87 15.83
C ALA A 394 99.37 25.01 15.35
N GLN A 395 99.62 25.72 14.24
CA GLN A 395 100.96 26.01 13.76
C GLN A 395 101.75 26.86 14.77
N ALA A 396 101.09 27.73 15.54
CA ALA A 396 101.68 28.45 16.66
C ALA A 396 102.04 27.54 17.86
N LEU A 397 101.51 26.31 17.90
CA LEU A 397 101.72 25.29 18.94
C LEU A 397 102.64 24.14 18.48
N GLY A 398 103.28 24.25 17.31
CA GLY A 398 104.26 23.27 16.81
C GLY A 398 103.72 22.23 15.83
N TRP A 399 102.58 22.49 15.15
CA TRP A 399 102.05 21.59 14.12
C TRP A 399 103.00 21.48 12.90
N PRO A 400 103.32 20.26 12.42
CA PRO A 400 104.42 20.02 11.48
C PRO A 400 104.10 20.32 10.00
N LEU A 401 102.83 20.54 9.64
CA LEU A 401 102.41 20.73 8.26
C LEU A 401 101.89 22.16 8.02
N ALA A 402 102.10 22.70 6.82
CA ALA A 402 101.47 23.94 6.42
C ALA A 402 99.92 23.79 6.43
N PRO A 403 99.16 24.84 6.76
CA PRO A 403 97.71 24.80 6.77
C PRO A 403 97.10 24.42 5.42
N GLU A 404 97.77 24.80 4.32
CA GLU A 404 97.35 24.49 2.95
C GLU A 404 97.52 22.99 2.64
N THR A 405 98.63 22.38 3.07
CA THR A 405 98.87 20.94 2.86
C THR A 405 97.99 20.07 3.75
N THR A 406 97.74 20.52 4.99
CA THR A 406 96.80 19.87 5.91
C THR A 406 95.36 19.92 5.35
N ALA A 407 94.94 21.06 4.80
CA ALA A 407 93.64 21.20 4.16
C ALA A 407 93.52 20.32 2.90
N ALA A 408 94.56 20.26 2.05
CA ALA A 408 94.55 19.44 0.84
C ALA A 408 94.41 17.94 1.14
N LEU A 409 95.09 17.44 2.18
CA LEU A 409 94.96 16.05 2.65
C LEU A 409 93.60 15.78 3.30
N ALA A 410 93.00 16.78 3.94
CA ALA A 410 91.70 16.65 4.59
C ALA A 410 90.54 16.56 3.59
N ILE A 411 90.63 17.18 2.40
CA ILE A 411 89.55 17.18 1.38
C ILE A 411 89.00 15.78 1.07
N PRO A 412 89.81 14.79 0.63
CA PRO A 412 89.28 13.47 0.28
C PRO A 412 88.71 12.73 1.49
N VAL A 413 89.32 12.88 2.67
CA VAL A 413 88.86 12.24 3.91
C VAL A 413 87.51 12.80 4.34
N VAL A 414 87.37 14.14 4.35
CA VAL A 414 86.15 14.85 4.74
C VAL A 414 85.04 14.61 3.72
N ALA A 415 85.33 14.67 2.42
CA ALA A 415 84.34 14.43 1.38
C ALA A 415 83.77 13.00 1.47
N LEU A 416 84.64 11.99 1.62
CA LEU A 416 84.22 10.60 1.81
C LEU A 416 83.46 10.41 3.12
N SER A 417 83.89 11.03 4.22
CA SER A 417 83.20 10.88 5.51
C SER A 417 81.83 11.53 5.51
N VAL A 418 81.69 12.72 4.94
CA VAL A 418 80.42 13.46 4.84
C VAL A 418 79.46 12.70 3.91
N TRP A 419 79.94 12.27 2.74
CA TRP A 419 79.14 11.46 1.82
C TRP A 419 78.69 10.14 2.44
N TRP A 420 79.59 9.41 3.12
CA TRP A 420 79.27 8.15 3.78
C TRP A 420 78.29 8.34 4.94
N SER A 421 78.46 9.39 5.75
CA SER A 421 77.57 9.74 6.86
C SER A 421 76.16 10.08 6.38
N LEU A 422 76.04 10.95 5.37
CA LEU A 422 74.76 11.32 4.76
C LEU A 422 74.08 10.11 4.09
N ARG A 423 74.85 9.29 3.36
CA ARG A 423 74.32 8.06 2.74
C ARG A 423 73.86 7.04 3.78
N ARG A 424 74.53 6.95 4.94
CA ARG A 424 74.14 6.08 6.06
C ARG A 424 72.89 6.59 6.77
N LEU A 425 72.75 7.89 6.96
CA LEU A 425 71.55 8.53 7.52
C LEU A 425 70.34 8.33 6.61
N HIS A 426 70.50 8.60 5.32
CA HIS A 426 69.47 8.37 4.30
C HIS A 426 69.02 6.90 4.33
N ARG A 427 69.95 5.93 4.27
CA ARG A 427 69.59 4.49 4.35
C ARG A 427 68.84 4.12 5.63
N ARG A 428 69.11 4.74 6.78
CA ARG A 428 68.39 4.46 8.04
C ARG A 428 66.97 5.02 8.03
N MET A 429 66.76 6.24 7.52
CA MET A 429 65.43 6.85 7.47
C MET A 429 64.49 6.12 6.49
N PHE A 430 64.99 5.73 5.31
CA PHE A 430 64.18 4.98 4.33
C PHE A 430 63.95 3.51 4.71
N ALA A 431 64.79 2.90 5.55
CA ALA A 431 64.55 1.54 6.06
C ALA A 431 63.49 1.48 7.17
N THR A 432 63.16 2.62 7.81
CA THR A 432 62.15 2.67 8.89
C THR A 432 60.74 2.96 8.36
N SER A 433 60.59 3.20 7.05
CA SER A 433 59.32 3.55 6.39
C SER A 433 58.67 2.36 5.66
N ALA A 434 59.21 1.16 5.80
CA ALA A 434 58.67 -0.08 5.21
C ALA A 434 58.12 -1.00 6.31
N HIS A 435 57.06 -0.56 6.99
CA HIS A 435 56.15 -1.41 7.75
C HIS A 435 54.73 -0.87 7.72
#